data_AF-A0A1N7N1E3-F1
#
_entry.id   AF-A0A1N7N1E3-F1
#
_cell.length_a   1.000
_cell.length_b   1.000
_cell.length_c   1.000
_cell.angle_alpha   90.00
_cell.angle_beta   90.00
_cell.angle_gamma   90.00
#
_symmetry.space_group_name_H-M   'P 1'
#
loop_
_entity.id
_entity.type
_entity.pdbx_description
1 polymer ?
#
loop_
_entity_poly.entity_id
_entity_poly.type
_entity_poly.pdbx_seq_one_letter_code
_entity_poly.pdbx_strand_id
1 'polypeptide(L)'
;MGCDCLGLARGVWREVVGPAPFPIPPYSRDWGEMGPHEALAEGARAMMPEIAPSNAPPGALVLFRMRPRAIAKHVGILTGPDTFLHAYERLGVIEEPLTPTWRRRIAFAFLFPAR
;
A
#
# COMPACT_ATOMS: atom_id res chain seq x y z
N MET A 1 13.09 5.56 9.45
CA MET A 1 12.50 4.95 8.24
C MET A 1 12.19 3.51 8.60
N GLY A 2 10.92 3.11 8.53
CA GLY A 2 10.53 1.74 8.89
C GLY A 2 10.93 0.79 7.76
N CYS A 3 11.56 -0.32 8.09
CA CYS A 3 11.82 -1.43 7.15
C CYS A 3 10.56 -2.28 6.92
N ASP A 4 9.39 -1.65 6.91
CA ASP A 4 8.08 -2.28 6.73
C ASP A 4 7.37 -1.71 5.50
N CYS A 5 6.31 -2.38 5.06
CA CYS A 5 5.62 -2.05 3.81
C CYS A 5 5.05 -0.63 3.80
N LEU A 6 4.66 -0.09 4.95
CA LEU A 6 4.15 1.29 5.06
C LEU A 6 5.30 2.30 5.05
N GLY A 7 6.41 1.98 5.71
CA GLY A 7 7.65 2.78 5.68
C GLY A 7 8.15 2.99 4.25
N LEU A 8 8.09 1.95 3.41
CA LEU A 8 8.34 2.04 1.97
C LEU A 8 7.40 3.03 1.29
N ALA A 9 6.08 2.85 1.45
CA ALA A 9 5.08 3.72 0.82
C ALA A 9 5.23 5.20 1.24
N ARG A 10 5.49 5.47 2.52
CA ARG A 10 5.76 6.82 3.05
C ARG A 10 7.07 7.40 2.51
N GLY A 11 8.07 6.55 2.30
CA GLY A 11 9.32 6.92 1.65
C GLY A 11 9.06 7.42 0.23
N VAL A 12 8.37 6.61 -0.58
CA VAL A 12 8.02 6.98 -1.97
C VAL A 12 7.16 8.24 -2.02
N TRP A 13 6.17 8.37 -1.14
CA TRP A 13 5.36 9.59 -1.04
C TRP A 13 6.23 10.84 -0.90
N ARG A 14 7.16 10.83 0.06
CA ARG A 14 8.03 11.98 0.34
C ARG A 14 8.91 12.36 -0.84
N GLU A 15 9.42 11.38 -1.58
CA GLU A 15 10.26 11.62 -2.75
C GLU A 15 9.44 12.14 -3.94
N VAL A 16 8.30 11.51 -4.24
CA VAL A 16 7.52 11.79 -5.46
C VAL A 16 6.57 12.97 -5.28
N VAL A 17 5.84 13.00 -4.16
CA VAL A 17 4.84 14.05 -3.86
C VAL A 17 5.52 15.21 -3.13
N GLY A 18 6.26 14.92 -2.07
CA GLY A 18 6.85 15.91 -1.17
C GLY A 18 6.37 15.74 0.28
N PRO A 19 6.54 16.74 1.15
CA PRO A 19 6.07 16.66 2.53
C PRO A 19 4.55 16.42 2.57
N ALA A 20 4.12 15.49 3.42
CA ALA A 20 2.70 15.24 3.61
C ALA A 20 2.02 16.52 4.15
N PRO A 21 0.82 16.89 3.65
CA PRO A 21 0.13 18.13 4.04
C PRO A 21 -0.30 18.12 5.52
N PHE A 22 -0.30 16.96 6.16
CA PHE A 22 -0.59 16.78 7.58
C PHE A 22 0.31 15.68 8.18
N PRO A 23 0.52 15.68 9.51
CA PRO A 23 1.28 14.64 10.18
C PRO A 23 0.61 13.28 9.96
N ILE A 24 1.29 12.37 9.27
CA ILE A 24 0.86 10.97 9.17
C ILE A 24 1.05 10.36 10.56
N PRO A 25 -0.01 9.90 11.25
CA PRO A 25 0.12 9.35 12.60
C PRO A 25 1.09 8.17 12.62
N PRO A 26 1.81 7.93 13.74
CA PRO A 26 2.60 6.72 13.89
C PRO A 26 1.65 5.51 13.86
N TYR A 27 1.89 4.61 12.92
CA TYR A 27 1.18 3.34 12.82
C TYR A 27 1.60 2.44 13.99
N SER A 28 0.64 1.96 14.79
CA SER A 28 0.89 0.83 15.68
C SER A 28 0.70 -0.48 14.92
N ARG A 29 1.28 -1.58 15.41
CA ARG A 29 0.99 -2.94 14.90
C ARG A 29 -0.52 -3.24 14.91
N ASP A 30 -1.24 -2.60 15.82
CA ASP A 30 -2.66 -2.83 16.09
C ASP A 30 -3.59 -2.04 15.18
N TRP A 31 -3.09 -1.18 14.28
CA TRP A 31 -3.95 -0.49 13.31
C TRP A 31 -4.72 -1.51 12.47
N GLY A 32 -5.99 -1.67 12.81
CA GLY A 32 -6.91 -2.63 12.23
C GLY A 32 -6.78 -4.07 12.76
N GLU A 33 -6.21 -4.30 13.94
CA GLU A 33 -6.47 -5.54 14.70
C GLU A 33 -7.84 -5.56 15.38
N MET A 34 -8.46 -4.39 15.57
CA MET A 34 -9.75 -4.24 16.22
C MET A 34 -10.80 -3.73 15.23
N GLY A 35 -11.71 -4.63 14.82
CA GLY A 35 -12.91 -4.28 14.04
C GLY A 35 -12.79 -4.38 12.51
N PRO A 36 -13.90 -4.17 11.78
CA PRO A 36 -13.99 -4.36 10.33
C PRO A 36 -13.48 -3.15 9.51
N HIS A 37 -12.86 -2.16 10.15
CA HIS A 37 -12.51 -0.89 9.51
C HIS A 37 -11.22 -1.00 8.68
N GLU A 38 -11.25 -0.43 7.48
CA GLU A 38 -10.14 -0.49 6.53
C GLU A 38 -9.19 0.69 6.75
N ALA A 39 -8.62 0.79 7.94
CA ALA A 39 -7.88 1.99 8.38
C ALA A 39 -6.76 2.43 7.39
N LEU A 40 -6.02 1.50 6.79
CA LEU A 40 -5.03 1.82 5.74
C LEU A 40 -5.69 2.42 4.50
N ALA A 41 -6.81 1.82 4.06
CA ALA A 41 -7.50 2.27 2.86
C ALA A 41 -8.20 3.62 3.10
N GLU A 42 -8.79 3.82 4.28
CA GLU A 42 -9.41 5.08 4.69
C GLU A 42 -8.36 6.20 4.76
N GLY A 43 -7.20 5.94 5.36
CA GLY A 43 -6.08 6.88 5.36
C GLY A 43 -5.58 7.21 3.95
N ALA A 44 -5.45 6.21 3.08
CA ALA A 44 -5.06 6.42 1.69
C ALA A 44 -6.11 7.23 0.92
N ARG A 45 -7.41 6.92 1.04
CA ARG A 45 -8.52 7.66 0.41
C ARG A 45 -8.54 9.14 0.76
N ALA A 46 -8.17 9.49 1.99
CA ALA A 46 -8.11 10.88 2.42
C ALA A 46 -7.01 11.69 1.71
N MET A 47 -6.02 11.02 1.10
CA MET A 47 -4.83 11.64 0.51
C MET A 47 -4.65 11.37 -0.99
N MET A 48 -5.25 10.30 -1.50
CA MET A 48 -4.97 9.73 -2.81
C MET A 48 -6.25 9.42 -3.57
N PRO A 49 -6.29 9.67 -4.90
CA PRO A 49 -7.34 9.16 -5.75
C PRO A 49 -7.37 7.63 -5.71
N GLU A 50 -8.51 7.06 -5.29
CA GLU A 50 -8.76 5.62 -5.39
C GLU A 50 -9.17 5.24 -6.81
N ILE A 51 -8.66 4.11 -7.28
CA ILE A 51 -8.99 3.53 -8.59
C ILE A 51 -9.38 2.07 -8.42
N ALA A 52 -10.09 1.54 -9.42
CA ALA A 52 -10.39 0.10 -9.46
C ALA A 52 -9.07 -0.70 -9.51
N PRO A 53 -8.89 -1.73 -8.66
CA PRO A 53 -7.69 -2.58 -8.70
C PRO A 53 -7.37 -3.19 -10.06
N SER A 54 -8.37 -3.48 -10.89
CA SER A 54 -8.20 -3.99 -12.26
C SER A 54 -7.53 -2.99 -13.19
N ASN A 55 -7.58 -1.70 -12.86
CA ASN A 55 -7.09 -0.60 -13.68
C ASN A 55 -5.79 -0.02 -13.12
N ALA A 56 -5.19 -0.64 -12.11
CA ALA A 56 -4.00 -0.12 -11.45
C ALA A 56 -2.78 -0.13 -12.39
N PRO A 57 -2.23 1.04 -12.78
CA PRO A 57 -1.04 1.10 -13.61
C PRO A 57 0.24 0.88 -12.79
N PRO A 58 1.40 0.69 -13.44
CA PRO A 58 2.69 0.88 -12.79
C PRO A 58 2.76 2.24 -12.08
N GLY A 59 3.33 2.26 -10.87
CA GLY A 59 3.35 3.40 -9.96
C GLY A 59 2.18 3.48 -8.99
N ALA A 60 1.11 2.70 -9.21
CA ALA A 60 -0.01 2.66 -8.27
C ALA A 60 0.36 1.99 -6.95
N LEU A 61 -0.12 2.57 -5.85
CA LEU A 61 -0.09 1.94 -4.52
C LEU A 61 -1.24 0.96 -4.42
N VAL A 62 -0.97 -0.28 -4.01
CA VAL A 62 -1.96 -1.33 -3.83
C VAL A 62 -1.96 -1.83 -2.40
N LEU A 63 -3.15 -2.12 -1.88
CA LEU A 63 -3.34 -2.70 -0.55
C LEU A 63 -3.83 -4.14 -0.68
N PHE A 64 -3.21 -5.04 0.08
CA PHE A 64 -3.49 -6.47 0.04
C PHE A 64 -4.18 -6.95 1.32
N ARG A 65 -5.17 -7.84 1.14
CA ARG A 65 -5.72 -8.70 2.19
C ARG A 65 -4.90 -9.98 2.26
N MET A 66 -4.10 -10.12 3.31
CA MET A 66 -3.22 -11.28 3.47
C MET A 66 -3.98 -12.56 3.86
N ARG A 67 -5.18 -12.44 4.42
CA ARG A 67 -6.07 -13.55 4.77
C ARG A 67 -7.49 -13.27 4.27
N PRO A 68 -8.27 -14.30 3.89
CA PRO A 68 -9.68 -14.14 3.57
C PRO A 68 -10.43 -13.48 4.74
N ARG A 69 -11.35 -12.56 4.44
CA ARG A 69 -12.18 -11.81 5.42
C ARG A 69 -11.43 -10.91 6.41
N ALA A 70 -10.09 -10.85 6.35
CA ALA A 70 -9.32 -9.87 7.08
C ALA A 70 -9.31 -8.54 6.33
N ILE A 71 -9.11 -7.44 7.05
CA ILE A 71 -8.89 -6.11 6.47
C ILE A 71 -7.56 -6.06 5.68
N ALA A 72 -7.42 -5.06 4.82
CA ALA A 72 -6.18 -4.85 4.07
C ALA A 72 -5.09 -4.25 4.99
N LYS A 73 -3.93 -4.92 5.05
CA LYS A 73 -2.82 -4.57 5.97
C LYS A 73 -1.44 -4.50 5.33
N HIS A 74 -1.31 -5.04 4.12
CA HIS A 74 -0.03 -5.09 3.43
C HIS A 74 -0.04 -4.13 2.24
N VAL A 75 1.05 -3.42 2.02
CA VAL A 75 1.18 -2.40 0.97
C VAL A 75 2.19 -2.87 -0.08
N GLY A 76 1.91 -2.57 -1.34
CA GLY A 76 2.89 -2.66 -2.42
C GLY A 76 2.72 -1.53 -3.43
N ILE A 77 3.71 -1.38 -4.30
CA ILE A 77 3.69 -0.42 -5.40
C ILE A 77 3.92 -1.20 -6.68
N LEU A 78 3.01 -1.11 -7.64
CA LEU A 78 3.19 -1.80 -8.92
C LEU A 78 4.38 -1.21 -9.66
N THR A 79 5.28 -2.03 -10.17
CA THR A 79 6.42 -1.59 -10.99
C THR A 79 6.26 -1.93 -12.46
N GLY A 80 5.35 -2.86 -12.76
CA GLY A 80 5.03 -3.28 -14.12
C GLY A 80 3.68 -4.01 -14.16
N PRO A 81 3.31 -4.56 -15.33
CA PRO A 81 2.08 -5.34 -15.48
C PRO A 81 2.04 -6.57 -14.58
N ASP A 82 3.20 -7.16 -14.28
CA ASP A 82 3.37 -8.45 -13.59
C ASP A 82 4.37 -8.38 -12.43
N THR A 83 4.71 -7.19 -11.95
CA THR A 83 5.71 -7.00 -10.88
C THR A 83 5.29 -5.89 -9.92
N PHE A 84 5.71 -6.01 -8.67
CA PHE A 84 5.47 -5.00 -7.65
C PHE A 84 6.60 -4.98 -6.62
N LEU A 85 6.82 -3.81 -6.01
CA LEU A 85 7.68 -3.61 -4.87
C LEU A 85 6.87 -3.69 -3.59
N HIS A 86 7.41 -4.36 -2.58
CA HIS A 86 6.91 -4.27 -1.21
C HIS A 86 8.06 -4.43 -0.21
N ALA A 87 7.81 -4.10 1.06
CA ALA A 87 8.72 -4.50 2.12
C ALA A 87 8.18 -5.76 2.79
N TYR A 88 9.01 -6.79 2.87
CA TYR A 88 8.68 -8.05 3.51
C TYR A 88 9.45 -8.17 4.83
N GLU A 89 8.76 -8.61 5.88
CA GLU A 89 9.34 -8.70 7.22
C GLU A 89 10.61 -9.56 7.18
N ARG A 90 11.73 -9.03 7.70
CA ARG A 90 13.07 -9.62 7.72
C ARG A 90 13.83 -9.73 6.39
N LEU A 91 13.21 -9.40 5.25
CA LEU A 91 13.89 -9.38 3.94
C LEU A 91 14.16 -7.96 3.44
N GLY A 92 13.43 -6.96 3.95
CA GLY A 92 13.54 -5.58 3.47
C GLY A 92 12.70 -5.34 2.22
N VAL A 93 13.09 -4.35 1.41
CA VAL A 93 12.38 -4.00 0.17
C VAL A 93 12.81 -4.92 -0.95
N ILE A 94 11.85 -5.61 -1.55
CA ILE A 94 12.08 -6.53 -2.67
C ILE A 94 11.06 -6.26 -3.78
N GLU A 95 11.46 -6.59 -5.00
CA GLU A 95 10.56 -6.70 -6.14
C GLU A 95 10.14 -8.17 -6.31
N GLU A 96 8.84 -8.43 -6.38
CA GLU A 96 8.29 -9.77 -6.53
C GLU A 96 7.36 -9.84 -7.75
N PRO A 97 7.29 -10.99 -8.45
CA PRO A 97 6.26 -11.23 -9.44
C PRO A 97 4.85 -11.09 -8.85
N LEU A 98 3.99 -10.34 -9.54
CA LEU A 98 2.57 -10.19 -9.22
C LEU A 98 1.78 -11.42 -9.71
N THR A 99 2.04 -12.56 -9.07
CA THR A 99 1.38 -13.83 -9.38
C THR A 99 -0.14 -13.73 -9.26
N PRO A 100 -0.91 -14.65 -9.88
CA PRO A 100 -2.37 -14.68 -9.72
C PRO A 100 -2.82 -14.73 -8.25
N THR A 101 -2.03 -15.35 -7.37
CA THR A 101 -2.31 -15.39 -5.93
C THR A 101 -2.18 -14.02 -5.28
N TRP A 102 -1.16 -13.24 -5.64
CA TRP A 102 -1.03 -11.85 -5.19
C TRP A 102 -2.13 -10.95 -5.78
N ARG A 103 -2.42 -11.07 -7.08
CA ARG A 103 -3.47 -10.30 -7.75
C ARG A 103 -4.82 -10.44 -7.05
N ARG A 104 -5.22 -11.66 -6.70
CA ARG A 104 -6.48 -11.93 -5.98
C ARG A 104 -6.55 -11.33 -4.58
N ARG A 105 -5.41 -10.95 -3.99
CA ARG A 105 -5.35 -10.33 -2.67
C ARG A 105 -5.45 -8.81 -2.72
N ILE A 106 -5.31 -8.18 -3.89
CA ILE A 106 -5.45 -6.72 -4.02
C ILE A 106 -6.89 -6.35 -3.70
N ALA A 107 -7.07 -5.54 -2.65
CA ALA A 107 -8.36 -5.06 -2.22
C ALA A 107 -8.61 -3.60 -2.62
N PHE A 108 -7.55 -2.80 -2.67
CA PHE A 108 -7.62 -1.38 -3.00
C PHE A 108 -6.41 -0.95 -3.84
N ALA A 109 -6.59 0.05 -4.67
CA ALA A 109 -5.54 0.66 -5.48
C ALA A 109 -5.69 2.18 -5.48
N PHE A 110 -4.56 2.88 -5.42
CA PHE A 110 -4.49 4.33 -5.28
C PHE A 110 -3.40 4.89 -6.18
N LEU A 111 -3.63 6.10 -6.70
CA LEU A 111 -2.63 6.86 -7.43
C LEU A 111 -1.96 7.85 -6.49
N PHE A 112 -0.63 7.99 -6.60
CA PHE A 112 0.04 9.13 -5.98
C PHE A 112 -0.45 10.41 -6.65
N PRO A 113 -0.79 11.46 -5.89
CA PRO A 113 -1.19 12.73 -6.48
C PRO A 113 -0.02 13.29 -7.29
N ALA A 114 -0.34 13.84 -8.47
CA ALA A 114 0.60 14.67 -9.20
C ALA A 114 0.89 15.95 -8.39
N ARG A 115 2.11 16.46 -8.49
CA ARG A 115 2.45 17.79 -7.95
C ARG A 115 1.69 18.89 -8.68
#